data_AF-A0A061RNR7-F1
#
_entry.id   AF-A0A061RNR7-F1
#
_cell.length_a   1.000
_cell.length_b   1.000
_cell.length_c   1.000
_cell.angle_alpha   90.00
_cell.angle_beta   90.00
_cell.angle_gamma   90.00
#
_symmetry.space_group_name_H-M   'P 1'
#
loop_
_entity.id
_entity.type
_entity.pdbx_description
1 polymer ?
#
loop_
_entity_poly.entity_id
_entity_poly.type
_entity_poly.pdbx_seq_one_letter_code
_entity_poly.pdbx_strand_id
1 'polypeptide(L)'
;MSPNSQTQISSEPSRVFGENTHVLRYQPGQKYEAHLDSCFLSDFAGTSRTSEELLMSTGCPEFLQQAGGPNCGFQGHGGVTCGDRLATFLMYLESPEEGGETAFPRALATLTAAAAEMSQGRLIPYGLHVESSAEVLCSSPAVLKVQPSAGDAVLFWNYAPRAG
;
A
#
# COMPACT_ATOMS: atom_id res chain seq x y z
N MET A 1 8.03 -11.36 -52.19
CA MET A 1 6.95 -11.47 -51.19
C MET A 1 7.61 -11.83 -49.87
N SER A 2 7.80 -10.85 -48.98
CA SER A 2 8.29 -11.10 -47.61
C SER A 2 7.14 -11.58 -46.75
N PRO A 3 7.31 -12.62 -45.91
CA PRO A 3 6.32 -12.92 -44.88
C PRO A 3 6.52 -11.96 -43.69
N ASN A 4 5.39 -11.44 -43.23
CA ASN A 4 5.22 -10.54 -42.09
C ASN A 4 5.93 -11.06 -40.83
N SER A 5 6.79 -10.21 -40.24
CA SER A 5 7.19 -10.34 -38.84
C SER A 5 6.00 -9.92 -37.98
N GLN A 6 5.18 -10.90 -37.56
CA GLN A 6 4.31 -10.70 -36.41
C GLN A 6 5.21 -10.74 -35.17
N THR A 7 5.32 -9.61 -34.49
CA THR A 7 5.90 -9.52 -33.16
C THR A 7 5.10 -10.45 -32.23
N GLN A 8 5.64 -11.63 -31.96
CA GLN A 8 5.16 -12.45 -30.86
C GLN A 8 5.45 -11.67 -29.57
N ILE A 9 4.39 -11.12 -28.97
CA ILE A 9 4.42 -10.71 -27.58
C ILE A 9 4.62 -12.00 -26.79
N SER A 10 5.84 -12.22 -26.31
CA SER A 10 6.17 -13.37 -25.46
C SER A 10 5.23 -13.37 -24.26
N SER A 11 4.42 -14.41 -24.13
CA SER A 11 3.55 -14.67 -22.99
C SER A 11 4.36 -15.18 -21.79
N GLU A 12 5.44 -14.47 -21.43
CA GLU A 12 6.07 -14.66 -20.12
C GLU A 12 5.01 -14.38 -19.07
N PRO A 13 4.74 -15.31 -18.14
CA PRO A 13 3.61 -15.15 -17.24
C PRO A 13 3.92 -13.98 -16.30
N SER A 14 3.15 -12.91 -16.43
CA SER A 14 3.05 -11.82 -15.44
C SER A 14 2.74 -12.32 -14.01
N ARG A 15 2.46 -13.62 -13.84
CA ARG A 15 2.14 -14.31 -12.59
C ARG A 15 3.35 -14.67 -11.73
N VAL A 16 4.60 -14.51 -12.18
CA VAL A 16 5.76 -14.94 -11.36
C VAL A 16 5.97 -14.03 -10.14
N PHE A 17 5.63 -12.74 -10.25
CA PHE A 17 5.92 -11.74 -9.20
C PHE A 17 4.71 -10.87 -8.84
N GLY A 18 3.50 -11.22 -9.27
CA GLY A 18 2.29 -10.41 -9.08
C GLY A 18 1.07 -11.24 -8.71
N GLU A 19 0.23 -10.66 -7.86
CA GLU A 19 -1.09 -11.18 -7.52
C GLU A 19 -2.09 -10.98 -8.68
N ASN A 20 -3.22 -11.69 -8.62
CA ASN A 20 -4.35 -11.37 -9.48
C ASN A 20 -4.94 -10.01 -9.10
N THR A 21 -5.66 -9.37 -10.03
CA THR A 21 -6.34 -8.11 -9.76
C THR A 21 -7.47 -8.29 -8.73
N HIS A 22 -7.45 -7.47 -7.68
CA HIS A 22 -8.53 -7.37 -6.70
C HIS A 22 -9.51 -6.28 -7.11
N VAL A 23 -10.81 -6.59 -7.18
CA VAL A 23 -11.88 -5.63 -7.49
C VAL A 23 -12.73 -5.43 -6.25
N LEU A 24 -12.80 -4.19 -5.76
CA LEU A 24 -13.56 -3.81 -4.58
C LEU A 24 -14.73 -2.91 -4.99
N ARG A 25 -15.89 -3.09 -4.36
CA ARG A 25 -17.07 -2.24 -4.55
C ARG A 25 -17.60 -1.78 -3.20
N TYR A 26 -17.20 -0.57 -2.81
CA TYR A 26 -17.69 0.05 -1.58
C TYR A 26 -19.15 0.51 -1.76
N GLN A 27 -19.97 0.23 -0.75
CA GLN A 27 -21.29 0.82 -0.57
C GLN A 27 -21.20 2.10 0.27
N PRO A 28 -22.21 2.98 0.25
CA PRO A 28 -22.25 4.15 1.12
C PRO A 28 -21.98 3.81 2.58
N GLY A 29 -21.05 4.54 3.20
CA GLY A 29 -20.61 4.35 4.58
C GLY A 29 -19.59 3.23 4.81
N GLN A 30 -19.27 2.43 3.79
CA GLN A 30 -18.17 1.48 3.87
C GLN A 30 -16.83 2.18 3.70
N LYS A 31 -15.81 1.64 4.36
CA LYS A 31 -14.46 2.18 4.36
C LYS A 31 -13.45 1.06 4.52
N TYR A 32 -12.20 1.37 4.22
CA TYR A 32 -11.04 0.58 4.62
C TYR A 32 -10.18 1.47 5.51
N GLU A 33 -9.91 1.03 6.74
CA GLU A 33 -8.98 1.71 7.63
C GLU A 33 -7.57 1.77 7.02
N ALA A 34 -6.82 2.82 7.35
CA ALA A 34 -5.45 2.97 6.86
C ALA A 34 -4.58 1.78 7.29
N HIS A 35 -3.84 1.21 6.36
CA HIS A 35 -2.98 0.05 6.56
C HIS A 35 -1.76 0.11 5.64
N LEU A 36 -0.89 -0.89 5.78
CA LEU A 36 0.21 -1.12 4.86
C LEU A 36 -0.09 -2.38 4.04
N ASP A 37 0.19 -2.32 2.74
CA ASP A 37 0.01 -3.47 1.86
C ASP A 37 1.12 -4.50 2.04
N SER A 38 2.28 -4.08 2.57
CA SER A 38 3.39 -4.95 2.91
C SER A 38 3.17 -5.71 4.21
N CYS A 39 3.67 -6.94 4.25
CA CYS A 39 3.72 -7.81 5.42
C CYS A 39 4.64 -7.33 6.52
N PHE A 40 5.75 -6.70 6.16
CA PHE A 40 6.78 -6.36 7.11
C PHE A 40 6.90 -4.84 7.23
N LEU A 41 6.95 -4.36 8.47
CA LEU A 41 7.45 -3.03 8.73
C LEU A 41 8.96 -3.03 8.45
N SER A 42 9.38 -2.74 7.22
CA SER A 42 10.78 -2.40 6.99
C SER A 42 11.04 -0.99 7.51
N ASP A 43 11.76 -0.92 8.62
CA ASP A 43 12.73 0.15 8.95
C ASP A 43 12.30 1.59 8.63
N PHE A 44 11.12 2.04 9.09
CA PHE A 44 10.82 3.48 9.11
C PHE A 44 11.71 4.25 10.13
N ALA A 45 12.64 3.57 10.83
CA ALA A 45 13.42 4.16 11.92
C ALA A 45 14.86 3.64 12.09
N GLY A 46 15.51 3.05 11.07
CA GLY A 46 16.93 2.66 11.18
C GLY A 46 17.28 1.70 12.34
N THR A 47 16.29 1.00 12.87
CA THR A 47 16.47 0.06 13.98
C THR A 47 17.07 -1.24 13.45
N SER A 48 18.29 -1.52 13.89
CA SER A 48 19.01 -2.76 13.62
C SER A 48 18.12 -3.98 13.85
N ARG A 49 18.10 -4.88 12.87
CA ARG A 49 17.46 -6.20 12.92
C ARG A 49 18.00 -7.02 14.08
N THR A 50 17.39 -6.91 15.25
CA THR A 50 17.43 -7.94 16.28
C THR A 50 16.08 -8.64 16.23
N SER A 51 16.13 -9.90 15.80
CA SER A 51 15.06 -10.88 15.80
C SER A 51 14.14 -10.76 17.02
N GLU A 52 12.86 -10.40 16.80
CA GLU A 52 11.66 -11.11 17.33
C GLU A 52 10.36 -10.28 17.24
N GLU A 53 10.38 -8.99 16.91
CA GLU A 53 9.14 -8.21 16.69
C GLU A 53 9.14 -7.46 15.36
N LEU A 54 9.27 -8.19 14.25
CA LEU A 54 8.68 -7.70 13.01
C LEU A 54 7.16 -7.78 13.20
N LEU A 55 6.53 -6.65 13.50
CA LEU A 55 5.07 -6.50 13.50
C LEU A 55 4.57 -6.87 12.10
N MET A 56 4.25 -8.15 11.93
CA MET A 56 3.69 -8.68 10.70
C MET A 56 2.22 -8.28 10.64
N SER A 57 1.80 -7.68 9.53
CA SER A 57 0.40 -7.26 9.40
C SER A 57 -0.55 -8.45 9.48
N THR A 58 -1.71 -8.25 10.11
CA THR A 58 -2.76 -9.26 10.19
C THR A 58 -3.24 -9.59 8.77
N GLY A 59 -3.11 -10.85 8.33
CA GLY A 59 -3.44 -11.30 6.97
C GLY A 59 -2.23 -11.65 6.10
N CYS A 60 -1.01 -11.37 6.56
CA CYS A 60 0.19 -11.69 5.80
C CYS A 60 0.62 -13.16 5.79
N PRO A 61 0.42 -13.96 6.86
CA PRO A 61 0.60 -15.41 6.78
C PRO A 61 -0.22 -16.04 5.65
N GLU A 62 -1.50 -15.67 5.53
CA GLU A 62 -2.40 -16.18 4.49
C GLU A 62 -1.95 -15.72 3.09
N PHE A 63 -1.55 -14.45 2.95
CA PHE A 63 -1.03 -13.92 1.69
C PHE A 63 0.25 -14.67 1.25
N LEU A 64 1.25 -14.80 2.12
CA LEU A 64 2.49 -15.51 1.80
C LEU A 64 2.24 -16.99 1.49
N GLN A 65 1.27 -17.62 2.16
CA GLN A 65 0.85 -18.98 1.86
C GLN A 65 0.16 -19.11 0.49
N GLN A 66 -0.62 -18.11 0.06
CA GLN A 66 -1.19 -18.08 -1.29
C GLN A 66 -0.14 -17.78 -2.37
N ALA A 67 0.85 -16.93 -2.06
CA ALA A 67 1.88 -16.52 -3.00
C ALA A 67 2.88 -17.64 -3.33
N GLY A 68 3.22 -18.53 -2.39
CA GLY A 68 4.13 -19.65 -2.69
C GLY A 68 4.00 -20.89 -1.80
N GLY A 69 2.86 -21.06 -1.14
CA GLY A 69 2.53 -22.29 -0.41
C GLY A 69 3.30 -22.45 0.92
N PRO A 70 3.42 -23.68 1.44
CA PRO A 70 4.10 -23.97 2.72
C PRO A 70 5.60 -23.65 2.73
N ASN A 71 6.16 -23.22 1.59
CA ASN A 71 7.57 -22.84 1.44
C ASN A 71 7.84 -21.35 1.71
N CYS A 72 6.80 -20.55 1.97
CA CYS A 72 6.90 -19.13 2.32
C CYS A 72 6.65 -18.90 3.82
N GLY A 73 7.28 -17.87 4.39
CA GLY A 73 7.19 -17.53 5.83
C GLY A 73 8.39 -17.98 6.66
N PHE A 74 8.31 -17.80 7.99
CA PHE A 74 9.45 -17.93 8.93
C PHE A 74 10.12 -19.32 8.93
N GLN A 75 9.40 -20.38 8.54
CA GLN A 75 9.91 -21.75 8.45
C GLN A 75 10.08 -22.25 7.01
N GLY A 76 9.77 -21.42 6.02
CA GLY A 76 9.87 -21.75 4.60
C GLY A 76 11.28 -21.57 4.04
N HIS A 77 11.60 -22.28 2.96
CA HIS A 77 12.91 -22.16 2.28
C HIS A 77 13.00 -20.96 1.32
N GLY A 78 11.90 -20.21 1.13
CA GLY A 78 11.84 -19.08 0.21
C GLY A 78 11.91 -19.51 -1.26
N GLY A 79 11.24 -18.75 -2.13
CA GLY A 79 11.20 -18.96 -3.57
C GLY A 79 10.86 -17.65 -4.28
N VAL A 80 10.93 -17.62 -5.61
CA VAL A 80 10.65 -16.41 -6.42
C VAL A 80 9.25 -15.85 -6.19
N THR A 81 8.31 -16.67 -5.71
CA THR A 81 6.94 -16.28 -5.40
C THR A 81 6.70 -16.02 -3.91
N CYS A 82 7.70 -16.18 -3.03
CA CYS A 82 7.60 -15.88 -1.60
C CYS A 82 7.89 -14.40 -1.29
N GLY A 83 7.56 -13.52 -2.23
CA GLY A 83 7.79 -12.08 -2.13
C GLY A 83 6.65 -11.37 -1.41
N ASP A 84 6.98 -10.26 -0.77
CA ASP A 84 6.00 -9.30 -0.28
C ASP A 84 5.64 -8.29 -1.40
N ARG A 85 4.57 -7.52 -1.22
CA ARG A 85 4.13 -6.49 -2.18
C ARG A 85 5.12 -5.33 -2.20
N LEU A 86 5.96 -5.27 -3.23
CA LEU A 86 6.90 -4.16 -3.43
C LEU A 86 6.18 -2.83 -3.69
N ALA A 87 5.11 -2.86 -4.49
CA ALA A 87 4.35 -1.70 -4.89
C ALA A 87 2.88 -2.06 -5.12
N THR A 88 2.02 -1.06 -5.00
CA THR A 88 0.57 -1.19 -5.21
C THR A 88 0.12 -0.25 -6.31
N PHE A 89 -0.65 -0.79 -7.24
CA PHE A 89 -1.29 -0.05 -8.32
C PHE A 89 -2.81 -0.05 -8.12
N LEU A 90 -3.34 1.07 -7.64
CA LEU A 90 -4.77 1.26 -7.37
C LEU A 90 -5.41 2.00 -8.55
N MET A 91 -6.39 1.37 -9.20
CA MET A 91 -7.17 1.97 -10.29
C MET A 91 -8.56 2.32 -9.81
N TYR A 92 -9.04 3.52 -10.12
CA TYR A 92 -10.40 3.93 -9.85
C TYR A 92 -11.30 3.60 -11.04
N LEU A 93 -12.30 2.74 -10.81
CA LEU A 93 -13.23 2.31 -11.86
C LEU A 93 -14.46 3.23 -11.95
N GLU A 94 -14.74 4.00 -10.90
CA GLU A 94 -15.89 4.91 -10.79
C GLU A 94 -15.48 6.21 -10.08
N SER A 95 -16.23 7.29 -10.33
CA SER A 95 -16.11 8.58 -9.64
C SER A 95 -17.29 8.73 -8.65
N PRO A 96 -17.09 8.54 -7.33
CA PRO A 96 -18.15 8.71 -6.35
C PRO A 96 -18.56 10.19 -6.23
N GLU A 97 -19.84 10.44 -5.92
CA GLU A 97 -20.36 11.80 -5.71
C GLU A 97 -19.80 12.46 -4.44
N GLU A 98 -19.57 11.67 -3.39
CA GLU A 98 -19.03 12.11 -2.11
C GLU A 98 -18.10 11.05 -1.51
N GLY A 99 -17.01 11.50 -0.88
CA GLY A 99 -16.05 10.65 -0.18
C GLY A 99 -15.26 9.72 -1.11
N GLY A 100 -14.83 8.59 -0.55
CA GLY A 100 -14.09 7.55 -1.28
C GLY A 100 -12.60 7.85 -1.47
N GLU A 101 -12.07 8.92 -0.84
CA GLU A 101 -10.68 9.30 -1.01
C GLU A 101 -9.70 8.22 -0.52
N THR A 102 -8.61 8.07 -1.27
CA THR A 102 -7.45 7.32 -0.78
C THR A 102 -6.57 8.25 0.02
N ALA A 103 -6.57 8.07 1.34
CA ALA A 103 -5.82 8.89 2.27
C ALA A 103 -4.42 8.31 2.55
N PHE A 104 -3.41 9.17 2.63
CA PHE A 104 -2.03 8.84 3.00
C PHE A 104 -1.60 9.60 4.27
N PRO A 105 -2.00 9.11 5.47
CA PRO A 105 -1.75 9.78 6.75
C PRO A 105 -0.28 10.01 7.07
N ARG A 106 0.62 9.17 6.53
CA ARG A 106 2.06 9.22 6.78
C ARG A 106 2.88 9.74 5.61
N ALA A 107 2.24 10.28 4.58
CA ALA A 107 2.97 10.96 3.50
C ALA A 107 3.76 12.14 4.06
N LEU A 108 4.95 12.40 3.51
CA LEU A 108 5.80 13.51 3.97
C LEU A 108 5.04 14.84 3.98
N ALA A 109 4.26 15.12 2.93
CA ALA A 109 3.43 16.31 2.84
C ALA A 109 2.44 16.42 4.01
N THR A 110 1.80 15.31 4.40
CA THR A 110 0.92 15.24 5.57
C THR A 110 1.66 15.57 6.85
N LEU A 111 2.82 14.95 7.06
CA LEU A 111 3.64 15.16 8.26
C LEU A 111 4.15 16.61 8.34
N THR A 112 4.56 17.20 7.22
CA THR A 112 4.99 18.60 7.15
C THR A 112 3.84 19.57 7.43
N ALA A 113 2.66 19.34 6.85
CA ALA A 113 1.49 20.15 7.11
C ALA A 113 1.07 20.08 8.58
N ALA A 114 1.04 18.88 9.16
CA ALA A 114 0.76 18.68 10.58
C ALA A 114 1.78 19.40 11.48
N ALA A 115 3.07 19.32 11.17
CA ALA A 115 4.12 20.01 11.94
C ALA A 115 3.99 21.54 11.85
N ALA A 116 3.61 22.09 10.70
CA ALA A 116 3.35 23.51 10.53
C ALA A 116 2.18 23.99 11.42
N GLU A 117 1.07 23.26 11.44
CA GLU A 117 -0.09 23.56 12.30
C GLU A 117 0.26 23.48 13.80
N MET A 118 1.10 22.51 14.19
CA MET A 118 1.61 22.41 15.56
C MET A 118 2.45 23.63 15.96
N SER A 119 3.31 24.12 15.06
CA SER A 119 4.15 25.30 15.33
C SER A 119 3.33 26.59 15.50
N GLN A 120 2.09 26.62 14.99
CA GLN A 120 1.16 27.75 15.10
C GLN A 120 0.24 27.66 16.33
N GLY A 121 0.46 26.66 17.20
CA GLY A 121 -0.30 26.48 18.44
C GLY A 121 -1.77 26.12 18.22
N ARG A 122 -2.13 25.63 17.02
CA ARG A 122 -3.53 25.48 16.62
C ARG A 122 -4.14 24.11 16.91
N LEU A 123 -3.37 23.02 17.08
CA LEU A 123 -3.92 21.69 17.43
C LEU A 123 -2.95 20.73 18.15
N ILE A 124 -3.53 19.83 18.95
CA ILE A 124 -2.97 18.61 19.58
C ILE A 124 -2.59 17.61 18.47
N PRO A 125 -1.48 16.83 18.57
CA PRO A 125 -0.92 16.03 17.47
C PRO A 125 -1.76 14.77 17.16
N TYR A 126 -2.97 14.95 16.60
CA TYR A 126 -3.89 13.85 16.31
C TYR A 126 -3.67 13.21 14.92
N GLY A 127 -2.93 13.84 14.01
CA GLY A 127 -2.67 13.33 12.65
C GLY A 127 -1.49 12.34 12.54
N LEU A 128 -0.83 11.99 13.65
CA LEU A 128 0.31 11.07 13.67
C LEU A 128 0.03 9.76 14.41
N HIS A 129 -1.08 9.66 15.15
CA HIS A 129 -1.44 8.42 15.82
C HIS A 129 -2.02 7.44 14.79
N VAL A 130 -1.31 6.33 14.59
CA VAL A 130 -1.68 5.24 13.67
C VAL A 130 -3.05 4.61 14.05
N GLU A 131 -3.57 4.92 15.23
CA GLU A 131 -4.89 4.51 15.73
C GLU A 131 -6.01 5.56 15.57
N SER A 132 -5.75 6.70 14.91
CA SER A 132 -6.82 7.65 14.61
C SER A 132 -7.81 7.02 13.62
N SER A 133 -9.11 7.07 13.93
CA SER A 133 -10.13 6.44 13.07
C SER A 133 -10.13 7.06 11.66
N ALA A 134 -10.52 6.28 10.65
CA ALA A 134 -10.65 6.79 9.28
C ALA A 134 -11.52 8.05 9.18
N GLU A 135 -12.53 8.26 10.05
CA GLU A 135 -13.30 9.51 10.04
C GLU A 135 -12.42 10.74 10.33
N VAL A 136 -11.49 10.63 11.27
CA VAL A 136 -10.56 11.71 11.65
C VAL A 136 -9.58 11.98 10.52
N LEU A 137 -9.03 10.91 9.92
CA LEU A 137 -8.08 11.03 8.82
C LEU A 137 -8.71 11.63 7.56
N CYS A 138 -9.89 11.14 7.16
CA CYS A 138 -10.58 11.62 5.97
C CYS A 138 -11.05 13.08 6.12
N SER A 139 -11.46 13.50 7.33
CA SER A 139 -11.93 14.87 7.57
C SER A 139 -10.80 15.90 7.66
N SER A 140 -9.56 15.46 7.91
CA SER A 140 -8.43 16.38 8.08
C SER A 140 -7.98 16.98 6.73
N PRO A 141 -7.86 18.31 6.62
CA PRO A 141 -7.31 18.95 5.42
C PRO A 141 -5.79 18.80 5.30
N ALA A 142 -5.11 18.44 6.40
CA ALA A 142 -3.66 18.24 6.40
C ALA A 142 -3.23 16.90 5.77
N VAL A 143 -4.16 15.93 5.69
CA VAL A 143 -3.85 14.60 5.13
C VAL A 143 -3.83 14.66 3.61
N LEU A 144 -2.73 14.21 3.01
CA LEU A 144 -2.65 13.95 1.57
C LEU A 144 -3.70 12.92 1.18
N LYS A 145 -4.60 13.30 0.28
CA LYS A 145 -5.70 12.47 -0.20
C LYS A 145 -5.76 12.52 -1.72
N VAL A 146 -6.18 11.41 -2.32
CA VAL A 146 -6.50 11.32 -3.75
C VAL A 146 -8.00 11.09 -3.87
N GLN A 147 -8.69 12.01 -4.56
CA GLN A 147 -10.10 11.84 -4.91
C GLN A 147 -10.20 10.83 -6.07
N PRO A 148 -11.05 9.79 -5.99
CA PRO A 148 -11.25 8.87 -7.09
C PRO A 148 -11.91 9.55 -8.28
N SER A 149 -11.31 9.36 -9.45
CA SER A 149 -11.89 9.71 -10.74
C SER A 149 -11.77 8.52 -11.67
N ALA A 150 -12.85 8.13 -12.32
CA ALA A 150 -12.89 6.95 -13.18
C ALA A 150 -11.79 7.01 -14.26
N GLY A 151 -10.94 5.98 -14.30
CA GLY A 151 -9.80 5.86 -15.21
C GLY A 151 -8.48 6.35 -14.63
N ASP A 152 -8.48 7.10 -13.53
CA ASP A 152 -7.24 7.49 -12.84
C ASP A 152 -6.67 6.31 -12.03
N ALA A 153 -5.37 6.36 -11.80
CA ALA A 153 -4.66 5.38 -11.00
C ALA A 153 -3.59 6.02 -10.12
N VAL A 154 -3.36 5.40 -8.96
CA VAL A 154 -2.29 5.75 -8.02
C VAL A 154 -1.32 4.59 -7.92
N LEU A 155 -0.04 4.88 -8.06
CA LEU A 155 1.05 3.93 -7.82
C LEU A 155 1.86 4.39 -6.62
N PHE A 156 2.07 3.50 -5.65
CA PHE A 156 2.95 3.75 -4.51
C PHE A 156 3.81 2.53 -4.19
N TRP A 157 4.96 2.77 -3.55
CA TRP A 157 5.94 1.76 -3.18
C TRP A 157 5.84 1.52 -1.69
N ASN A 158 5.76 0.24 -1.30
CA ASN A 158 5.64 -0.15 0.11
C ASN A 158 7.00 -0.19 0.82
N TYR A 159 8.09 -0.24 0.04
CA TYR A 159 9.46 -0.32 0.52
C TYR A 159 10.31 0.81 -0.04
N ALA A 160 11.15 1.39 0.82
CA ALA A 160 12.22 2.28 0.36
C ALA A 160 13.33 1.44 -0.31
N PRO A 161 13.97 1.96 -1.37
CA PRO A 161 15.15 1.31 -1.91
C PRO A 161 16.25 1.30 -0.84
N ARG A 162 16.92 0.15 -0.67
CA ARG A 162 18.11 0.09 0.17
C ARG A 162 19.24 0.83 -0.55
N ALA A 163 19.88 1.79 0.12
CA ALA A 163 21.14 2.35 -0.38
C ALA A 163 22.18 1.22 -0.45
N GLY A 164 22.81 1.06 -1.62
CA GLY A 164 23.88 0.09 -1.86
C GLY A 164 25.19 0.49 -1.21
#